data_AF-A0A966Y716-F1
#
_entry.id   AF-A0A966Y716-F1
#
_cell.length_a   1.000
_cell.length_b   1.000
_cell.length_c   1.000
_cell.angle_alpha   90.00
_cell.angle_beta   90.00
_cell.angle_gamma   90.00
#
_symmetry.space_group_name_H-M   'P 1'
#
loop_
_entity.id
_entity.type
_entity.pdbx_description
1 polymer ?
#
loop_
_entity_poly.entity_id
_entity_poly.type
_entity_poly.pdbx_seq_one_letter_code
_entity_poly.pdbx_strand_id
1 'polypeptide(L)'
;MVEQASGLVVTSKTLPISFKLIFEVLSNLFEGHASLILSSIKKIVVIKEDSPYFSTMGITKEGTLFISQTFWDTHMQDSNALATVLMHELMHVIGGDVVTGFKT
;
A
#
# COMPACT_ATOMS: atom_id res chain seq x y z
N MET A 1 37.62 -7.17 -26.71
CA MET A 1 37.00 -8.19 -25.83
C MET A 1 36.03 -7.43 -24.96
N VAL A 2 34.72 -7.59 -25.21
CA VAL A 2 33.69 -6.82 -24.50
C VAL A 2 32.98 -7.80 -23.58
N GLU A 3 33.11 -7.61 -22.27
CA GLU A 3 32.38 -8.36 -21.27
C GLU A 3 30.89 -8.03 -21.40
N GLN A 4 30.10 -9.02 -21.83
CA GLN A 4 28.67 -9.02 -21.62
C GLN A 4 28.42 -9.56 -20.21
N ALA A 5 28.22 -8.66 -19.25
CA ALA A 5 27.53 -9.03 -18.03
C ALA A 5 26.05 -9.26 -18.42
N SER A 6 25.66 -10.53 -18.48
CA SER A 6 24.27 -10.96 -18.64
C SER A 6 23.38 -10.26 -17.63
N GLY A 7 22.67 -9.23 -18.08
CA GLY A 7 21.64 -8.55 -17.31
C GLY A 7 20.50 -9.53 -17.06
N LEU A 8 20.46 -10.09 -15.86
CA LEU A 8 19.26 -10.72 -15.33
C LEU A 8 18.18 -9.64 -15.30
N VAL A 9 17.27 -9.64 -16.27
CA VAL A 9 16.07 -8.82 -16.20
C VAL A 9 15.21 -9.44 -15.10
N VAL A 10 15.43 -9.01 -13.87
CA VAL A 10 14.50 -9.26 -12.77
C VAL A 10 13.26 -8.44 -13.12
N THR A 11 12.32 -9.06 -13.83
CA THR A 11 10.96 -8.55 -13.89
C THR A 11 10.37 -8.78 -12.50
N SER A 12 10.67 -7.89 -11.55
CA SER A 12 9.91 -7.85 -10.31
C SER A 12 8.50 -7.44 -10.73
N LYS A 13 7.60 -8.42 -10.77
CA LYS A 13 6.23 -8.19 -11.19
C LYS A 13 5.56 -7.51 -10.01
N THR A 14 5.58 -6.18 -10.01
CA THR A 14 4.91 -5.37 -8.99
C THR A 14 3.51 -5.91 -8.74
N LEU A 15 3.13 -6.02 -7.47
CA LEU A 15 1.80 -6.47 -7.11
C LEU A 15 0.72 -5.57 -7.75
N PRO A 16 -0.40 -6.11 -8.26
CA PRO A 16 -1.47 -5.28 -8.79
C PRO A 16 -2.20 -4.55 -7.64
N ILE A 17 -2.38 -3.23 -7.77
CA ILE A 17 -3.22 -2.48 -6.83
C ILE A 17 -4.68 -2.88 -7.03
N SER A 18 -5.26 -3.58 -6.04
CA SER A 18 -6.66 -3.96 -6.06
C SER A 18 -7.21 -4.17 -4.66
N PHE A 19 -8.52 -3.93 -4.48
CA PHE A 19 -9.22 -4.26 -3.24
C PHE A 19 -9.08 -5.73 -2.86
N LYS A 20 -9.11 -6.64 -3.85
CA LYS A 20 -8.99 -8.08 -3.60
C LYS A 20 -7.63 -8.43 -2.98
N LEU A 21 -6.53 -7.93 -3.55
CA LEU A 21 -5.20 -8.18 -3.00
C LEU A 21 -5.05 -7.63 -1.58
N ILE A 22 -5.48 -6.38 -1.37
CA ILE A 22 -5.41 -5.74 -0.04
C ILE A 22 -6.27 -6.53 0.96
N PHE A 23 -7.44 -7.01 0.55
CA PHE A 23 -8.30 -7.86 1.37
C PHE A 23 -7.61 -9.18 1.75
N GLU A 24 -7.02 -9.88 0.79
CA GLU A 24 -6.31 -11.14 1.02
C GLU A 24 -5.16 -10.95 2.01
N VAL A 25 -4.36 -9.89 1.85
CA VAL A 25 -3.24 -9.58 2.76
C VAL A 25 -3.73 -9.24 4.16
N LEU A 26 -4.76 -8.40 4.30
CA LEU A 26 -5.33 -8.05 5.60
C LEU A 26 -5.98 -9.26 6.29
N SER A 27 -6.59 -10.17 5.52
CA SER A 27 -7.17 -11.42 6.02
C SER A 27 -6.14 -12.34 6.62
N ASN A 28 -4.94 -12.39 6.03
CA ASN A 28 -3.82 -13.16 6.57
C ASN A 28 -3.21 -12.51 7.82
N LEU A 29 -3.21 -11.18 7.91
CA LEU A 29 -2.68 -10.46 9.06
C LEU A 29 -3.59 -10.55 10.30
N PHE A 30 -4.90 -10.55 10.09
CA PHE A 30 -5.89 -10.44 11.16
C PHE A 30 -6.95 -11.53 11.01
N GLU A 31 -6.56 -12.78 11.30
CA GLU A 31 -7.48 -13.92 11.26
C GLU A 31 -8.75 -13.61 12.05
N GLY A 32 -9.90 -13.71 11.37
CA GLY A 32 -11.23 -13.45 11.95
C GLY A 32 -11.64 -11.99 12.13
N HIS A 33 -10.72 -11.01 11.98
CA HIS A 33 -10.99 -9.59 12.23
C HIS A 33 -10.82 -8.70 11.00
N ALA A 34 -10.32 -9.25 9.89
CA ALA A 34 -10.08 -8.51 8.66
C ALA A 34 -11.34 -7.84 8.10
N SER A 35 -12.52 -8.45 8.23
CA SER A 35 -13.79 -7.84 7.80
C SER A 35 -14.10 -6.52 8.54
N LEU A 36 -13.80 -6.45 9.84
CA LEU A 36 -13.96 -5.24 10.64
C LEU A 36 -12.95 -4.17 10.23
N ILE A 37 -11.70 -4.56 10.02
CA ILE A 37 -10.63 -3.65 9.57
C ILE A 37 -10.92 -3.11 8.18
N LEU A 38 -11.37 -3.96 7.25
CA LEU A 38 -11.75 -3.54 5.90
C LEU A 38 -13.00 -2.67 5.89
N SER A 39 -13.91 -2.80 6.86
CA SER A 39 -15.03 -1.86 7.01
C SER A 39 -14.56 -0.42 7.25
N SER A 40 -13.33 -0.24 7.75
CA SER A 40 -12.70 1.07 7.88
C SER A 40 -12.14 1.60 6.56
N ILE A 41 -11.85 0.74 5.56
CA ILE A 41 -11.33 1.16 4.24
C ILE A 41 -12.49 1.20 3.23
N LYS A 42 -12.99 2.40 2.95
CA LYS A 42 -14.16 2.64 2.08
C LYS A 42 -13.81 2.88 0.63
N LYS A 43 -12.63 3.46 0.36
CA LYS A 43 -12.18 3.78 -1.00
C LYS A 43 -10.65 3.71 -1.12
N ILE A 44 -10.16 3.34 -2.30
CA ILE A 44 -8.74 3.38 -2.65
C ILE A 44 -8.54 4.48 -3.69
N VAL A 45 -7.57 5.36 -3.45
CA VAL A 45 -7.17 6.41 -4.38
C VAL A 45 -5.69 6.26 -4.69
N VAL A 46 -5.37 6.07 -5.97
CA VAL A 46 -3.99 5.96 -6.44
C VAL A 46 -3.55 7.31 -7.00
N ILE A 47 -2.46 7.85 -6.45
CA ILE A 47 -1.83 9.08 -6.91
C ILE A 47 -0.71 8.69 -7.88
N LYS A 48 -0.92 8.98 -9.17
CA LYS A 48 -0.05 8.52 -10.27
C LYS A 48 1.19 9.39 -10.49
N GLU A 49 1.15 10.63 -10.03
CA GLU A 49 2.25 11.59 -10.16
C GLU A 49 2.87 11.82 -8.79
N ASP A 50 4.18 12.11 -8.77
CA ASP A 50 4.88 12.44 -7.52
C ASP A 50 4.27 13.70 -6.91
N SER A 51 3.41 13.50 -5.92
CA SER A 51 2.83 14.60 -5.16
C SER A 51 3.84 15.05 -4.11
N PRO A 52 4.20 16.35 -4.05
CA PRO A 52 5.06 16.86 -2.99
C PRO A 52 4.41 16.77 -1.61
N TYR A 53 3.11 16.48 -1.56
CA TYR A 53 2.34 16.35 -0.32
C TYR A 53 2.13 14.89 0.10
N PHE A 54 2.35 13.91 -0.80
CA PHE A 54 2.13 12.50 -0.54
C PHE A 54 3.05 11.61 -1.37
N SER A 55 3.95 10.90 -0.70
CA SER A 55 4.93 10.03 -1.36
C SER A 55 4.88 8.57 -0.88
N THR A 56 3.87 8.19 -0.10
CA THR A 56 3.80 6.87 0.57
C THR A 56 2.43 6.21 0.40
N MET A 57 2.03 5.38 1.36
CA MET A 57 0.67 4.87 1.56
C MET A 57 0.09 5.51 2.84
N GLY A 58 -1.24 5.58 2.95
CA GLY A 58 -1.87 6.15 4.15
C GLY A 58 -3.39 6.01 4.17
N ILE A 59 -3.96 5.85 5.36
CA ILE A 59 -5.41 5.73 5.57
C ILE A 59 -5.94 6.97 6.32
N THR A 60 -6.95 7.63 5.76
CA THR A 60 -7.60 8.78 6.43
C THR A 60 -8.68 8.34 7.43
N LYS A 61 -9.11 9.24 8.33
CA LYS A 61 -10.22 8.99 9.29
C LYS A 61 -11.50 8.52 8.61
N GLU A 62 -11.75 9.01 7.41
CA GLU A 62 -12.96 8.72 6.63
C GLU A 62 -12.90 7.33 5.98
N GLY A 63 -11.73 6.70 5.98
CA GLY A 63 -11.50 5.39 5.39
C GLY A 63 -10.96 5.42 3.97
N THR A 64 -10.24 6.48 3.60
CA THR A 64 -9.59 6.55 2.28
C THR A 64 -8.19 6.00 2.36
N LEU A 65 -7.90 4.92 1.63
CA LEU A 65 -6.53 4.45 1.43
C LEU A 65 -5.92 5.18 0.23
N PHE A 66 -5.02 6.12 0.49
CA PHE A 66 -4.19 6.76 -0.52
C PHE A 66 -2.93 5.94 -0.77
N ILE A 67 -2.57 5.80 -2.04
CA ILE A 67 -1.39 5.04 -2.47
C ILE A 67 -0.64 5.88 -3.51
N SER A 68 0.61 6.24 -3.23
CA SER A 68 1.52 6.74 -4.27
C SER A 68 1.91 5.58 -5.19
N GLN A 69 1.70 5.75 -6.50
CA GLN A 69 2.06 4.76 -7.51
C GLN A 69 3.58 4.49 -7.50
N THR A 70 4.39 5.55 -7.45
CA THR A 70 5.85 5.47 -7.38
C THR A 70 6.32 4.66 -6.17
N PHE A 71 5.73 4.92 -4.99
CA PHE A 71 6.04 4.17 -3.78
C PHE A 71 5.67 2.69 -3.90
N TRP A 72 4.47 2.42 -4.43
CA TRP A 72 3.99 1.06 -4.63
C TRP A 72 4.91 0.28 -5.58
N ASP A 73 5.24 0.86 -6.73
CA ASP A 73 6.09 0.22 -7.74
C ASP A 73 7.51 -0.04 -7.23
N THR A 74 8.01 0.82 -6.34
CA THR A 74 9.34 0.68 -5.75
C THR A 74 9.36 -0.39 -4.66
N HIS A 75 8.35 -0.43 -3.79
CA HIS A 75 8.44 -1.15 -2.51
C HIS A 75 7.49 -2.36 -2.39
N MET A 76 6.43 -2.47 -3.19
CA MET A 76 5.42 -3.54 -3.08
C MET A 76 5.70 -4.69 -4.05
N GLN A 77 6.86 -5.34 -3.83
CA GLN A 77 7.33 -6.46 -4.65
C GLN A 77 6.71 -7.80 -4.24
N ASP A 78 6.24 -7.92 -2.99
CA ASP A 78 5.59 -9.12 -2.46
C ASP A 78 4.56 -8.80 -1.37
N SER A 79 3.77 -9.81 -1.02
CA SER A 79 2.67 -9.67 -0.06
C SER A 79 3.14 -9.37 1.36
N ASN A 80 4.39 -9.69 1.73
CA ASN A 80 4.91 -9.41 3.08
C ASN A 80 5.29 -7.94 3.23
N ALA A 81 5.89 -7.35 2.17
CA ALA A 81 6.13 -5.92 2.12
C ALA A 81 4.82 -5.13 2.22
N LEU A 82 3.80 -5.57 1.45
CA LEU A 82 2.46 -4.97 1.50
C LEU A 82 1.80 -5.14 2.87
N ALA A 83 1.92 -6.32 3.49
CA ALA A 83 1.39 -6.59 4.83
C ALA A 83 1.98 -5.64 5.87
N THR A 84 3.30 -5.44 5.83
CA THR A 84 4.03 -4.59 6.78
C THR A 84 3.55 -3.14 6.70
N VAL A 85 3.43 -2.59 5.49
CA VAL A 85 2.98 -1.20 5.32
C VAL A 85 1.50 -1.05 5.67
N LEU A 86 0.63 -1.98 5.25
CA LEU A 86 -0.79 -1.93 5.62
C LEU A 86 -0.98 -1.99 7.14
N MET A 87 -0.23 -2.84 7.83
CA MET A 87 -0.26 -2.91 9.30
C MET A 87 0.18 -1.58 9.93
N HIS A 88 1.25 -0.96 9.42
CA HIS A 88 1.71 0.35 9.89
C HIS A 88 0.62 1.42 9.76
N GLU A 89 0.00 1.53 8.58
CA GLU A 89 -1.07 2.51 8.34
C GLU A 89 -2.33 2.23 9.16
N LEU A 90 -2.64 0.97 9.44
CA LEU A 90 -3.76 0.61 10.30
C LEU A 90 -3.50 0.94 11.78
N MET A 91 -2.26 0.79 12.25
CA MET A 91 -1.89 1.20 13.61
C MET A 91 -2.05 2.71 13.82
N HIS A 92 -1.77 3.52 12.80
CA HIS A 92 -2.06 4.95 12.79
C HIS A 92 -3.56 5.24 12.94
N VAL A 93 -4.42 4.48 12.25
CA VAL A 93 -5.88 4.58 12.40
C VAL A 93 -6.35 4.21 13.80
N ILE A 94 -5.87 3.09 14.34
CA ILE A 94 -6.26 2.61 15.67
C ILE A 94 -5.76 3.55 16.77
N GLY A 95 -4.53 4.06 16.64
CA GLY A 95 -3.91 4.99 17.58
C GLY A 95 -4.46 6.42 17.51
N GLY A 96 -5.31 6.73 16.51
CA GLY A 96 -5.83 8.07 16.27
C GLY A 96 -4.83 9.03 15.60
N ASP A 97 -3.63 8.56 15.26
CA ASP A 97 -2.58 9.27 14.53
C ASP A 97 -2.76 9.11 13.01
N VAL A 98 -3.95 9.46 12.55
CA VAL A 98 -4.34 9.40 11.14
C VAL A 98 -3.86 10.61 10.35
N VAL A 99 -3.63 10.38 9.06
CA VAL A 99 -3.32 11.44 8.10
C VAL A 99 -4.42 12.51 8.12
N THR A 100 -4.11 13.68 8.65
CA THR A 100 -4.98 14.86 8.71
C THR A 100 -4.41 15.93 7.80
N GLY A 101 -4.73 15.90 6.49
CA GLY A 101 -4.12 16.89 5.59
C GLY A 101 -4.54 16.92 4.13
N PHE A 102 -5.14 15.86 3.58
CA PHE A 102 -5.61 15.90 2.19
C PHE A 102 -6.96 16.62 2.08
N LYS A 103 -6.92 17.93 1.88
CA LYS A 103 -8.05 18.65 1.29
C LYS A 103 -8.14 18.23 -0.18
N THR A 104 -9.22 17.53 -0.53
CA THR A 104 -9.66 17.32 -1.92
C THR A 104 -10.02 18.63 -2.58
#